data_AF-A0A0V1Q0N2-F1
#
_entry.id   AF-A0A0V1Q0N2-F1
#
_cell.length_a   1.000
_cell.length_b   1.000
_cell.length_c   1.000
_cell.angle_alpha   90.00
_cell.angle_beta   90.00
_cell.angle_gamma   90.00
#
_symmetry.space_group_name_H-M   'P 1'
#
loop_
_entity.id
_entity.type
_entity.pdbx_description
1 polymer ?
#
loop_
_entity_poly.entity_id
_entity_poly.type
_entity_poly.pdbx_seq_one_letter_code
_entity_poly.pdbx_strand_id
1 'polypeptide(L)'
;MTYKNHNDKTFLVHSNASKDANPNSDIEGNFITSIRSPQTGKFVNITDDTDIALNYIADENVLNIDEATNRRILRKIDRYLMPLMCLLYCFQFIDKMSNSFASIMGMREDLNMVGDQYSWSGTSFYLGYLVFEFPVSLLLQRFPVAKTVSVFIIIWGFILCMHSVPQYAGFIALRTILGMLESAVTPAFVILTSQWYKKEEQFIRTALWFGCNGIGQIIGAGAISYNLFVNADSYSIEAWKLLFIITGVLTIALGFVVMVHIPDTPTKAWFLSDEEKTLVVERIRSNQQGFGNKNFKKDQFIEAVTDIQTWFFAIFTIANNIPNGAVTNFSSILISGMGYSLSESLLMQMPQGACMTCGCIGIACGTLLFPYRIFWGALGVSISIIGSCMLSFAGPHKAQFAGLCLWNVGPVGFICLLSIIASNTAGHTKKITVNAINLIAYCVGNLIGPQTFIEAQAPGYAGGKIAIVVCTLVALCMLFCIWFVFWSRNKKLDANLTTKVENLEFADLTDKQNPNFRYAL
;
A
#
# COMPACT_ATOMS: atom_id res chain seq x y z
N MET A 1 21.61 8.79 -61.04
CA MET A 1 20.21 8.84 -61.52
C MET A 1 19.30 8.91 -60.31
N THR A 2 18.43 9.90 -60.31
CA THR A 2 17.56 10.34 -59.22
C THR A 2 16.42 9.34 -59.01
N TYR A 3 16.22 8.87 -57.78
CA TYR A 3 14.89 8.51 -57.27
C TYR A 3 14.77 9.04 -55.85
N LYS A 4 13.88 10.04 -55.71
CA LYS A 4 13.38 10.57 -54.45
C LYS A 4 12.36 9.56 -53.94
N ASN A 5 12.53 9.08 -52.71
CA ASN A 5 11.40 8.61 -51.91
C ASN A 5 11.40 9.40 -50.58
N HIS A 6 10.32 10.15 -50.39
CA HIS A 6 10.00 10.86 -49.16
C HIS A 6 9.39 9.87 -48.16
N ASN A 7 9.68 10.07 -46.86
CA ASN A 7 9.06 9.47 -45.66
C ASN A 7 9.71 8.25 -44.99
N ASP A 8 11.04 8.18 -44.93
CA ASP A 8 11.69 7.36 -43.90
C ASP A 8 11.99 8.20 -42.65
N LYS A 9 11.17 8.02 -41.61
CA LYS A 9 11.55 8.33 -40.21
C LYS A 9 12.40 7.17 -39.69
N THR A 10 13.56 6.92 -40.31
CA THR A 10 14.55 5.98 -39.80
C THR A 10 15.20 6.58 -38.55
N PHE A 11 15.01 5.91 -37.42
CA PHE A 11 15.71 6.23 -36.18
C PHE A 11 17.20 5.90 -36.38
N LEU A 12 18.05 6.92 -36.46
CA LEU A 12 19.50 6.74 -36.55
C LEU A 12 20.01 6.14 -35.23
N VAL A 13 20.41 4.87 -35.27
CA VAL A 13 21.21 4.23 -34.23
C VAL A 13 22.67 4.56 -34.54
N HIS A 14 23.31 5.40 -33.73
CA HIS A 14 24.74 5.67 -33.87
C HIS A 14 25.55 4.57 -33.15
N SER A 15 26.18 3.69 -33.93
CA SER A 15 27.33 2.90 -33.50
C SER A 15 28.58 3.74 -33.77
N ASN A 16 29.33 4.11 -32.73
CA ASN A 16 30.67 4.64 -32.89
C ASN A 16 31.64 3.48 -32.59
N ALA A 17 32.35 3.03 -33.62
CA ALA A 17 33.54 2.20 -33.44
C ALA A 17 34.60 3.03 -32.71
N SER A 18 34.96 2.63 -31.49
CA SER A 18 36.12 3.17 -30.80
C SER A 18 37.38 2.81 -31.59
N LYS A 19 38.23 3.80 -31.86
CA LYS A 19 39.42 3.64 -32.71
C LYS A 19 40.68 3.19 -31.97
N ASP A 20 40.56 2.76 -30.71
CA ASP A 20 41.69 2.30 -29.90
C ASP A 20 41.36 0.92 -29.30
N ALA A 21 41.48 -0.12 -30.12
CA ALA A 21 41.34 -1.51 -29.69
C ALA A 21 42.72 -2.15 -29.48
N ASN A 22 42.97 -2.59 -28.26
CA ASN A 22 44.02 -3.53 -27.90
C ASN A 22 43.71 -4.88 -28.58
N PRO A 23 44.64 -5.58 -29.27
CA PRO A 23 44.29 -6.67 -30.19
C PRO A 23 43.79 -7.99 -29.56
N ASN A 24 43.47 -8.03 -28.26
CA ASN A 24 43.20 -9.27 -27.52
C ASN A 24 41.85 -9.29 -26.77
N SER A 25 40.85 -8.52 -27.20
CA SER A 25 39.49 -8.60 -26.62
C SER A 25 38.45 -8.92 -27.68
N ASP A 26 38.17 -10.21 -27.85
CA ASP A 26 37.06 -10.73 -28.68
C ASP A 26 35.71 -10.55 -27.95
N ILE A 27 35.23 -9.31 -27.84
CA ILE A 27 33.84 -9.02 -27.47
C ILE A 27 33.31 -7.90 -28.38
N GLU A 28 32.97 -8.22 -29.63
CA GLU A 28 32.14 -7.38 -30.47
C GLU A 28 30.67 -7.49 -30.04
N GLY A 29 30.31 -6.82 -28.94
CA GLY A 29 28.93 -6.53 -28.59
C GLY A 29 28.52 -5.18 -29.18
N ASN A 30 27.52 -5.14 -30.05
CA ASN A 30 26.91 -3.88 -30.48
C ASN A 30 26.19 -3.22 -29.29
N PHE A 31 26.88 -2.36 -28.54
CA PHE A 31 26.28 -1.57 -27.47
C PHE A 31 25.45 -0.42 -28.06
N ILE A 32 24.16 -0.40 -27.78
CA ILE A 32 23.27 0.70 -28.16
C ILE A 32 23.61 1.90 -27.27
N THR A 33 24.23 2.93 -27.84
CA THR A 33 24.69 4.11 -27.08
C THR A 33 23.60 5.16 -26.86
N SER A 34 22.53 5.15 -27.67
CA SER A 34 21.42 6.11 -27.54
C SER A 34 20.09 5.57 -28.07
N ILE A 35 19.00 5.85 -27.36
CA ILE A 35 17.63 5.45 -27.72
C ILE A 35 16.73 6.69 -27.75
N ARG A 36 15.95 6.84 -28.81
CA ARG A 36 14.95 7.91 -28.90
C ARG A 36 13.70 7.49 -28.13
N SER A 37 13.36 8.24 -27.08
CA SER A 37 12.13 8.00 -26.31
C SER A 37 10.89 8.08 -27.23
N PRO A 38 10.03 7.05 -27.26
CA PRO A 38 8.83 7.05 -28.10
C PRO A 38 7.85 8.17 -27.75
N GLN A 39 7.86 8.64 -26.51
CA GLN A 39 6.88 9.59 -25.98
C GLN A 39 7.37 11.04 -26.05
N THR A 40 8.66 11.27 -25.85
CA THR A 40 9.25 12.62 -25.82
C THR A 40 10.04 12.97 -27.07
N GLY A 41 10.37 11.97 -27.90
CA GLY A 41 11.14 12.16 -29.13
C GLY A 41 12.61 12.57 -28.91
N LYS A 42 13.08 12.66 -27.66
CA LYS A 42 14.46 13.00 -27.28
C LYS A 42 15.36 11.76 -27.29
N PHE A 43 16.62 11.95 -27.65
CA PHE A 43 17.67 10.92 -27.54
C PHE A 43 18.14 10.81 -26.09
N VAL A 44 18.08 9.60 -25.54
CA VAL A 44 18.61 9.25 -24.21
C VAL A 44 19.88 8.46 -24.44
N ASN A 45 21.02 8.97 -24.00
CA ASN A 45 22.28 8.23 -24.05
C ASN A 45 22.29 7.18 -22.94
N ILE A 46 22.57 5.93 -23.29
CA ILE A 46 22.78 4.85 -22.33
C ILE A 46 24.21 5.02 -21.83
N THR A 47 24.39 5.73 -20.71
CA THR A 47 25.66 5.79 -20.00
C THR A 47 25.95 4.47 -19.30
N ASP A 48 27.23 4.08 -19.19
CA ASP A 48 27.79 2.86 -18.58
C ASP A 48 27.43 2.58 -17.10
N ASP A 49 26.44 3.26 -16.54
CA ASP A 49 25.83 2.98 -15.23
C ASP A 49 24.93 1.73 -15.30
N THR A 50 25.52 0.65 -15.79
CA THR A 50 24.93 -0.69 -15.85
C THR A 50 24.78 -1.24 -14.44
N ASP A 51 23.58 -1.71 -14.12
CA ASP A 51 23.27 -2.31 -12.82
C ASP A 51 24.30 -3.40 -12.47
N ILE A 52 24.68 -3.48 -11.19
CA ILE A 52 25.58 -4.51 -10.61
C ILE A 52 25.11 -5.94 -10.97
N ALA A 53 23.85 -6.10 -11.36
CA ALA A 53 23.27 -7.34 -11.87
C ALA A 53 23.90 -7.85 -13.18
N LEU A 54 24.43 -6.97 -14.04
CA LEU A 54 25.01 -7.34 -15.33
C LEU A 54 26.30 -8.17 -15.16
N ASN A 55 27.05 -7.91 -14.08
CA ASN A 55 28.23 -8.71 -13.71
C ASN A 55 27.91 -10.10 -13.16
N TYR A 56 26.64 -10.39 -12.80
CA TYR A 56 26.21 -11.69 -12.30
C TYR A 56 25.56 -12.59 -13.37
N ILE A 57 25.27 -12.05 -14.56
CA ILE A 57 24.66 -12.80 -15.67
C ILE A 57 25.69 -13.70 -16.38
N ALA A 58 26.99 -13.48 -16.16
CA ALA A 58 28.06 -14.27 -16.75
C ALA A 58 28.22 -15.70 -16.16
N ASP A 59 27.64 -15.99 -14.98
CA ASP A 59 27.62 -17.36 -14.44
C ASP A 59 26.36 -18.10 -14.93
N GLU A 60 26.52 -18.81 -16.05
CA GLU A 60 25.54 -19.74 -16.59
C GLU A 60 25.35 -20.94 -15.64
N ASN A 61 24.32 -20.86 -14.80
CA ASN A 61 23.55 -22.00 -14.34
C ASN A 61 22.14 -21.52 -13.97
N VAL A 62 21.35 -21.13 -14.97
CA VAL A 62 19.92 -20.88 -14.78
C VAL A 62 19.27 -22.23 -14.46
N LEU A 63 19.08 -22.50 -13.16
CA LEU A 63 18.35 -23.68 -12.70
C LEU A 63 16.91 -23.54 -13.19
N ASN A 64 16.53 -24.31 -14.21
CA ASN A 64 15.14 -24.41 -14.65
C ASN A 64 14.31 -25.05 -13.52
N ILE A 65 13.57 -24.22 -12.78
CA ILE A 65 12.75 -24.66 -11.66
C ILE A 65 11.47 -25.27 -12.22
N ASP A 66 11.28 -26.57 -11.99
CA ASP A 66 10.01 -27.25 -12.31
C ASP A 66 8.82 -26.58 -11.60
N GLU A 67 7.68 -26.50 -12.28
CA GLU A 67 6.51 -25.78 -11.79
C GLU A 67 5.94 -26.41 -10.50
N ALA A 68 6.04 -27.74 -10.35
CA ALA A 68 5.59 -28.41 -9.14
C ALA A 68 6.47 -28.04 -7.94
N THR A 69 7.79 -27.99 -8.13
CA THR A 69 8.75 -27.54 -7.12
C THR A 69 8.52 -26.07 -6.74
N ASN A 70 8.30 -25.20 -7.73
CA ASN A 70 7.98 -23.79 -7.52
C ASN A 70 6.72 -23.62 -6.65
N ARG A 71 5.64 -24.37 -6.94
CA ARG A 71 4.40 -24.34 -6.12
C ARG A 71 4.60 -24.92 -4.71
N ARG A 72 5.42 -25.96 -4.55
CA ARG A 72 5.72 -26.54 -3.22
C ARG A 72 6.44 -25.54 -2.32
N ILE A 73 7.46 -24.88 -2.85
CA ILE A 73 8.23 -23.85 -2.14
C ILE A 73 7.32 -22.67 -1.79
N LEU A 74 6.53 -22.18 -2.75
CA LEU A 74 5.56 -21.10 -2.54
C LEU A 74 4.61 -21.41 -1.38
N ARG A 75 3.97 -22.60 -1.36
CA ARG A 75 3.05 -23.00 -0.27
C ARG A 75 3.76 -23.07 1.08
N LYS A 76 5.04 -23.44 1.09
CA LYS A 76 5.85 -23.49 2.31
C LYS A 76 6.10 -22.07 2.83
N ILE A 77 6.54 -21.15 1.98
CA ILE A 77 6.70 -19.73 2.32
C ILE A 77 5.37 -19.14 2.82
N ASP A 78 4.29 -19.37 2.08
CA ASP A 78 2.95 -18.90 2.45
C ASP A 78 2.53 -19.41 3.84
N ARG A 79 2.87 -20.65 4.21
CA ARG A 79 2.51 -21.22 5.53
C ARG A 79 3.25 -20.57 6.70
N TYR A 80 4.49 -20.13 6.51
CA TYR A 80 5.32 -19.58 7.60
C TYR A 80 5.27 -18.05 7.68
N LEU A 81 5.19 -17.35 6.54
CA LEU A 81 5.20 -15.88 6.53
C LEU A 81 3.79 -15.27 6.57
N MET A 82 2.88 -15.75 5.72
CA MET A 82 1.58 -15.07 5.53
C MET A 82 0.71 -15.02 6.79
N PRO A 83 0.56 -16.10 7.59
CA PRO A 83 -0.26 -16.03 8.81
C PRO A 83 0.21 -14.95 9.77
N LEU A 84 1.52 -14.80 9.98
CA LEU A 84 2.07 -13.77 10.86
C LEU A 84 1.93 -12.37 10.28
N MET A 85 2.14 -12.22 8.97
CA MET A 85 1.91 -10.93 8.31
C MET A 85 0.44 -10.51 8.40
N CYS A 86 -0.48 -11.43 8.11
CA CYS A 86 -1.92 -11.22 8.24
C CYS A 86 -2.32 -10.87 9.68
N LEU A 87 -1.76 -11.58 10.67
CA LEU A 87 -2.04 -11.33 12.08
C LEU A 87 -1.52 -9.95 12.50
N LEU A 88 -0.33 -9.56 12.06
CA LEU A 88 0.21 -8.23 12.38
C LEU A 88 -0.66 -7.11 11.81
N TYR A 89 -1.05 -7.21 10.54
CA TYR A 89 -1.94 -6.22 9.92
C TYR A 89 -3.32 -6.17 10.60
N CYS A 90 -3.83 -7.31 11.03
CA CYS A 90 -5.04 -7.42 11.84
C CYS A 90 -4.93 -6.61 13.15
N PHE A 91 -3.85 -6.81 13.92
CA PHE A 91 -3.60 -6.03 15.15
C PHE A 91 -3.37 -4.54 14.87
N GLN A 92 -2.65 -4.22 13.80
CA GLN A 92 -2.47 -2.83 13.36
C GLN A 92 -3.79 -2.11 13.13
N PHE A 93 -4.73 -2.78 12.47
CA PHE A 93 -6.03 -2.19 12.22
C PHE A 93 -6.90 -2.09 13.47
N ILE A 94 -6.82 -3.07 14.38
CA ILE A 94 -7.46 -3.00 15.70
C ILE A 94 -6.99 -1.75 16.44
N ASP A 95 -5.68 -1.48 16.43
CA ASP A 95 -5.10 -0.35 17.16
C ASP A 95 -5.55 0.99 16.56
N LYS A 96 -5.65 1.11 15.23
CA LYS A 96 -6.26 2.28 14.57
C LYS A 96 -7.72 2.49 14.96
N MET A 97 -8.50 1.41 14.98
CA MET A 97 -9.94 1.43 15.30
C MET A 97 -10.23 1.56 16.79
N SER A 98 -9.26 1.30 17.66
CA SER A 98 -9.42 1.36 19.12
C SER A 98 -9.90 2.74 19.57
N ASN A 99 -9.48 3.82 18.90
CA ASN A 99 -9.97 5.18 19.14
C ASN A 99 -11.49 5.30 18.89
N SER A 100 -11.98 4.72 17.79
CA SER A 100 -13.42 4.68 17.48
C SER A 100 -14.17 3.84 18.51
N PHE A 101 -13.66 2.69 18.94
CA PHE A 101 -14.35 1.87 19.96
C PHE A 101 -14.40 2.60 21.32
N ALA A 102 -13.27 3.14 21.77
CA ALA A 102 -13.16 3.89 23.03
C ALA A 102 -14.08 5.12 23.07
N SER A 103 -14.32 5.77 21.92
CA SER A 103 -15.16 6.98 21.83
C SER A 103 -16.59 6.83 22.34
N ILE A 104 -17.13 5.61 22.34
CA ILE A 104 -18.47 5.28 22.82
C ILE A 104 -18.46 4.51 24.15
N MET A 105 -17.29 4.35 24.77
CA MET A 105 -17.07 3.67 26.04
C MET A 105 -16.72 4.63 27.20
N GLY A 106 -17.02 5.92 27.06
CA GLY A 106 -16.73 6.92 28.09
C GLY A 106 -15.42 7.70 27.91
N MET A 107 -14.63 7.44 26.86
CA MET A 107 -13.33 8.12 26.66
C MET A 107 -13.48 9.63 26.47
N ARG A 108 -14.56 10.08 25.80
CA ARG A 108 -14.77 11.50 25.50
C ARG A 108 -15.09 12.28 26.78
N GLU A 109 -15.90 11.68 27.64
CA GLU A 109 -16.30 12.20 28.93
C GLU A 109 -15.10 12.24 29.90
N ASP A 110 -14.38 11.12 30.02
CA ASP A 110 -13.21 11.00 30.92
C ASP A 110 -12.10 11.99 30.60
N LEU A 111 -11.84 12.24 29.32
CA LEU A 111 -10.80 13.16 28.87
C LEU A 111 -11.30 14.61 28.71
N ASN A 112 -12.57 14.88 29.05
CA ASN A 112 -13.22 16.18 28.90
C ASN A 112 -13.04 16.77 27.49
N MET A 113 -13.26 15.96 26.46
CA MET A 113 -13.09 16.41 25.07
C MET A 113 -14.19 17.38 24.66
N VAL A 114 -13.81 18.56 24.16
CA VAL A 114 -14.71 19.62 23.69
C VAL A 114 -14.38 20.00 22.25
N GLY A 115 -15.37 20.31 21.41
CA GLY A 115 -15.09 20.79 20.06
C GLY A 115 -14.53 19.69 19.17
N ASP A 116 -13.56 20.10 18.36
CA ASP A 116 -12.86 19.23 17.43
C ASP A 116 -11.75 18.40 18.09
N GLN A 117 -11.66 18.38 19.43
CA GLN A 117 -10.62 17.66 20.16
C GLN A 117 -10.61 16.16 19.87
N TYR A 118 -11.79 15.55 19.67
CA TYR A 118 -11.89 14.16 19.23
C TYR A 118 -11.38 13.99 17.79
N SER A 119 -11.75 14.88 16.87
CA SER A 119 -11.25 14.86 15.49
C SER A 119 -9.72 14.99 15.43
N TRP A 120 -9.13 15.82 16.29
CA TRP A 120 -7.69 15.97 16.45
C TRP A 120 -6.99 14.70 16.93
N SER A 121 -7.66 13.80 17.65
CA SER A 121 -7.07 12.50 18.00
C SER A 121 -6.77 11.64 16.77
N GLY A 122 -7.63 11.66 15.76
CA GLY A 122 -7.38 10.98 14.48
C GLY A 122 -6.31 11.68 13.65
N THR A 123 -6.39 13.01 13.56
CA THR A 123 -5.45 13.84 12.76
C THR A 123 -4.02 13.80 13.30
N SER A 124 -3.84 13.88 14.61
CA SER A 124 -2.52 13.89 15.27
C SER A 124 -1.72 12.59 15.05
N PHE A 125 -2.41 11.45 14.94
CA PHE A 125 -1.81 10.17 14.55
C PHE A 125 -1.19 10.24 13.14
N TYR A 126 -1.95 10.68 12.14
CA TYR A 126 -1.46 10.76 10.76
C TYR A 126 -0.44 11.88 10.53
N LEU A 127 -0.42 12.92 11.38
CA LEU A 127 0.67 13.90 11.43
C LEU A 127 1.99 13.25 11.84
N GLY A 128 1.99 12.47 12.92
CA GLY A 128 3.15 11.72 13.37
C GLY A 128 3.63 10.72 12.30
N TYR A 129 2.68 10.01 11.68
CA TYR A 129 2.95 9.09 10.59
C TYR A 129 3.66 9.79 9.42
N LEU A 130 3.11 10.91 8.93
CA LEU A 130 3.64 11.65 7.78
C LEU A 130 5.09 12.11 7.98
N VAL A 131 5.40 12.65 9.17
CA VAL A 131 6.74 13.19 9.46
C VAL A 131 7.76 12.06 9.59
N PHE A 132 7.39 10.95 10.22
CA PHE A 132 8.30 9.87 10.55
C PHE A 132 8.48 8.82 9.45
N GLU A 133 7.61 8.84 8.45
CA GLU A 133 7.68 7.97 7.27
C GLU A 133 9.03 8.03 6.54
N PHE A 134 9.58 9.24 6.33
CA PHE A 134 10.86 9.39 5.63
C PHE A 134 12.04 8.84 6.43
N PRO A 135 12.24 9.23 7.72
CA PRO A 135 13.27 8.61 8.56
C PRO A 135 13.18 7.08 8.61
N VAL A 136 11.97 6.55 8.77
CA VAL A 136 11.74 5.12 8.93
C VAL A 136 12.04 4.37 7.64
N SER A 137 11.60 4.89 6.49
CA SER A 137 11.95 4.32 5.17
C SER A 137 13.46 4.25 4.97
N LEU A 138 14.23 5.24 5.42
CA LEU A 138 15.70 5.21 5.38
C LEU A 138 16.30 4.18 6.34
N LEU A 139 15.73 4.03 7.54
CA LEU A 139 16.16 3.02 8.51
C LEU A 139 15.94 1.59 7.98
N LEU A 140 14.78 1.31 7.39
CA LEU A 140 14.44 0.00 6.82
C LEU A 140 15.33 -0.40 5.65
N GLN A 141 15.94 0.56 4.94
CA GLN A 141 16.92 0.28 3.90
C GLN A 141 18.32 -0.03 4.45
N ARG A 142 18.66 0.48 5.64
CA ARG A 142 19.99 0.32 6.25
C ARG A 142 20.08 -0.87 7.20
N PHE A 143 18.99 -1.20 7.87
CA PHE A 143 18.93 -2.22 8.89
C PHE A 143 18.13 -3.46 8.45
N PRO A 144 18.31 -4.61 9.10
CA PRO A 144 17.52 -5.80 8.81
C PRO A 144 16.02 -5.53 9.02
N VAL A 145 15.23 -5.74 7.97
CA VAL A 145 13.84 -5.27 7.86
C VAL A 145 12.96 -5.89 8.95
N ALA A 146 12.98 -7.22 9.11
CA ALA A 146 12.10 -7.91 10.04
C ALA A 146 12.41 -7.54 11.50
N LYS A 147 13.69 -7.49 11.87
CA LYS A 147 14.11 -7.09 13.23
C LYS A 147 13.77 -5.63 13.54
N THR A 148 14.03 -4.73 12.59
CA THR A 148 13.73 -3.31 12.77
C THR A 148 12.24 -3.13 13.02
N VAL A 149 11.39 -3.68 12.14
CA VAL A 149 9.92 -3.62 12.29
C VAL A 149 9.46 -4.21 13.61
N SER A 150 10.04 -5.32 14.05
CA SER A 150 9.70 -5.94 15.33
C SER A 150 9.97 -5.02 16.52
N VAL A 151 11.10 -4.31 16.52
CA VAL A 151 11.40 -3.31 17.56
C VAL A 151 10.36 -2.18 17.54
N PHE A 152 10.01 -1.68 16.35
CA PHE A 152 8.96 -0.68 16.21
C PHE A 152 7.61 -1.18 16.74
N ILE A 153 7.23 -2.43 16.46
CA ILE A 153 5.99 -3.06 16.96
C ILE A 153 5.98 -3.18 18.49
N ILE A 154 7.09 -3.59 19.10
CA ILE A 154 7.19 -3.72 20.56
C ILE A 154 7.05 -2.36 21.23
N ILE A 155 7.76 -1.33 20.74
CA ILE A 155 7.66 0.03 21.28
C ILE A 155 6.25 0.60 21.04
N TRP A 156 5.68 0.36 19.86
CA TRP A 156 4.30 0.73 19.54
C TRP A 156 3.33 0.13 20.56
N GLY A 157 3.35 -1.18 20.79
CA GLY A 157 2.46 -1.82 21.76
C GLY A 157 2.64 -1.28 23.19
N PHE A 158 3.87 -0.90 23.58
CA PHE A 158 4.12 -0.24 24.86
C PHE A 158 3.47 1.15 24.93
N ILE A 159 3.64 1.97 23.89
CA ILE A 159 2.99 3.29 23.78
C ILE A 159 1.47 3.14 23.78
N LEU A 160 0.92 2.08 23.17
CA LEU A 160 -0.50 1.80 23.18
C LEU A 160 -1.02 1.52 24.59
N CYS A 161 -0.34 0.70 25.40
CA CYS A 161 -0.69 0.49 26.80
C CYS A 161 -0.72 1.80 27.61
N MET A 162 0.19 2.73 27.29
CA MET A 162 0.26 4.05 27.93
C MET A 162 -0.90 4.97 27.57
N HIS A 163 -1.74 4.68 26.57
CA HIS A 163 -2.89 5.53 26.21
C HIS A 163 -3.98 5.59 27.29
N SER A 164 -3.88 4.76 28.34
CA SER A 164 -4.74 4.80 29.53
C SER A 164 -4.53 6.05 30.43
N VAL A 165 -3.83 7.07 29.94
CA VAL A 165 -3.60 8.35 30.63
C VAL A 165 -4.92 9.10 30.91
N PRO A 166 -5.03 9.81 32.04
CA PRO A 166 -6.24 10.54 32.42
C PRO A 166 -6.32 11.97 31.81
N GLN A 167 -5.40 12.37 30.93
CA GLN A 167 -5.31 13.75 30.42
C GLN A 167 -5.28 13.79 28.90
N TYR A 168 -6.07 14.70 28.30
CA TYR A 168 -6.16 14.89 26.85
C TYR A 168 -4.81 15.20 26.19
N ALA A 169 -4.02 16.10 26.79
CA ALA A 169 -2.71 16.48 26.23
C ALA A 169 -1.75 15.28 26.16
N GLY A 170 -1.73 14.44 27.20
CA GLY A 170 -0.98 13.19 27.21
C GLY A 170 -1.49 12.20 26.16
N PHE A 171 -2.81 12.07 26.03
CA PHE A 171 -3.45 11.21 25.04
C PHE A 171 -3.06 11.59 23.61
N ILE A 172 -3.13 12.88 23.26
CA ILE A 172 -2.72 13.38 21.93
C ILE A 172 -1.22 13.17 21.68
N ALA A 173 -0.37 13.44 22.67
CA ALA A 173 1.07 13.23 22.52
C ALA A 173 1.40 11.75 22.24
N LEU A 174 0.80 10.83 23.00
CA LEU A 174 0.95 9.40 22.78
C LEU A 174 0.39 8.98 21.42
N ARG A 175 -0.72 9.58 20.99
CA ARG A 175 -1.35 9.32 19.70
C ARG A 175 -0.47 9.76 18.52
N THR A 176 0.24 10.87 18.64
CA THR A 176 1.25 11.30 17.65
C THR A 176 2.44 10.35 17.61
N ILE A 177 2.99 9.98 18.78
CA ILE A 177 4.12 9.02 18.86
C ILE A 177 3.72 7.66 18.28
N LEU A 178 2.50 7.23 18.54
CA LEU A 178 1.93 6.01 17.99
C LEU A 178 1.96 6.04 16.44
N GLY A 179 1.54 7.15 15.84
CA GLY A 179 1.62 7.35 14.39
C GLY A 179 3.04 7.30 13.84
N MET A 180 4.00 7.88 14.57
CA MET A 180 5.41 7.82 14.18
C MET A 180 5.91 6.38 14.12
N LEU A 181 5.55 5.54 15.10
CA LEU A 181 6.01 4.16 15.18
C LEU A 181 5.30 3.25 14.17
N GLU A 182 4.00 3.46 13.95
CA GLU A 182 3.21 2.62 13.04
C GLU A 182 3.56 2.84 11.56
N SER A 183 4.18 3.97 11.22
CA SER A 183 4.67 4.28 9.86
C SER A 183 5.61 3.20 9.29
N ALA A 184 6.33 2.47 10.14
CA ALA A 184 7.28 1.44 9.69
C ALA A 184 6.64 0.19 9.08
N VAL A 185 5.41 -0.13 9.47
CA VAL A 185 4.85 -1.47 9.21
C VAL A 185 4.54 -1.65 7.73
N THR A 186 3.82 -0.71 7.13
CA THR A 186 3.40 -0.78 5.72
C THR A 186 4.58 -0.87 4.73
N PRO A 187 5.57 0.05 4.74
CA PRO A 187 6.70 -0.03 3.81
C PRO A 187 7.53 -1.29 4.03
N ALA A 188 7.72 -1.73 5.27
CA ALA A 188 8.47 -2.94 5.54
C ALA A 188 7.77 -4.20 5.04
N PHE A 189 6.44 -4.26 5.12
CA PHE A 189 5.67 -5.38 4.60
C PHE A 189 5.73 -5.45 3.07
N VAL A 190 5.76 -4.30 2.41
CA VAL A 190 5.99 -4.23 0.96
C VAL A 190 7.40 -4.75 0.62
N ILE A 191 8.42 -4.36 1.39
CA ILE A 191 9.79 -4.86 1.22
C ILE A 191 9.85 -6.38 1.44
N LEU A 192 9.32 -6.88 2.56
CA LEU A 192 9.25 -8.31 2.85
C LEU A 192 8.51 -9.07 1.74
N THR A 193 7.36 -8.59 1.31
CA THR A 193 6.60 -9.24 0.22
C THR A 193 7.43 -9.28 -1.07
N SER A 194 8.18 -8.21 -1.39
CA SER A 194 9.06 -8.18 -2.56
C SER A 194 10.26 -9.13 -2.47
N GLN A 195 10.74 -9.40 -1.26
CA GLN A 195 11.88 -10.27 -0.98
C GLN A 195 11.54 -11.77 -1.02
N TRP A 196 10.27 -12.16 -0.95
CA TRP A 196 9.87 -13.56 -0.86
C TRP A 196 9.01 -14.04 -2.03
N TYR A 197 8.39 -13.12 -2.78
CA TYR A 197 7.38 -13.42 -3.80
C TYR A 197 7.73 -12.88 -5.19
N LYS A 198 7.32 -13.60 -6.23
CA LYS A 198 7.44 -13.14 -7.62
C LYS A 198 6.48 -11.98 -7.89
N LYS A 199 6.80 -11.10 -8.84
CA LYS A 199 5.99 -9.91 -9.21
C LYS A 199 4.51 -10.24 -9.46
N GLU A 200 4.24 -11.38 -10.08
CA GLU A 200 2.88 -11.87 -10.37
C GLU A 200 2.14 -12.36 -9.13
N GLU A 201 2.87 -12.86 -8.14
CA GLU A 201 2.35 -13.42 -6.90
C GLU A 201 2.04 -12.35 -5.85
N GLN A 202 2.79 -11.24 -5.87
CA GLN A 202 2.73 -10.16 -4.88
C GLN A 202 1.33 -9.56 -4.73
N PHE A 203 0.58 -9.36 -5.82
CA PHE A 203 -0.74 -8.72 -5.76
C PHE A 203 -1.73 -9.47 -4.85
N ILE A 204 -1.84 -10.78 -5.04
CA ILE A 204 -2.79 -11.61 -4.27
C ILE A 204 -2.38 -11.68 -2.79
N ARG A 205 -1.07 -11.74 -2.50
CA ARG A 205 -0.58 -11.75 -1.12
C ARG A 205 -0.85 -10.41 -0.44
N THR A 206 -0.63 -9.32 -1.16
CA THR A 206 -1.00 -7.97 -0.69
C THR A 206 -2.48 -7.85 -0.41
N ALA A 207 -3.35 -8.36 -1.29
CA ALA A 207 -4.78 -8.39 -1.02
C ALA A 207 -5.14 -9.26 0.19
N LEU A 208 -4.44 -10.37 0.41
CA LEU A 208 -4.70 -11.27 1.54
C LEU A 208 -4.37 -10.61 2.88
N TRP A 209 -3.15 -10.10 3.06
CA TRP A 209 -2.79 -9.46 4.34
C TRP A 209 -3.53 -8.14 4.56
N PHE A 210 -3.85 -7.38 3.51
CA PHE A 210 -4.66 -6.17 3.63
C PHE A 210 -6.12 -6.49 3.95
N GLY A 211 -6.65 -7.58 3.39
CA GLY A 211 -8.01 -8.07 3.68
C GLY A 211 -8.21 -8.47 5.15
N CYS A 212 -7.14 -8.88 5.84
CA CYS A 212 -7.18 -9.22 7.27
C CYS A 212 -7.49 -8.03 8.18
N ASN A 213 -7.45 -6.78 7.69
CA ASN A 213 -7.97 -5.62 8.41
C ASN A 213 -9.43 -5.83 8.85
N GLY A 214 -10.25 -6.45 8.00
CA GLY A 214 -11.65 -6.73 8.34
C GLY A 214 -11.79 -7.78 9.45
N ILE A 215 -10.90 -8.77 9.48
CA ILE A 215 -10.80 -9.72 10.60
C ILE A 215 -10.41 -8.99 11.89
N GLY A 216 -9.48 -8.03 11.79
CA GLY A 216 -9.12 -7.14 12.88
C GLY A 216 -10.32 -6.39 13.42
N GLN A 217 -11.14 -5.80 12.56
CA GLN A 217 -12.36 -5.12 12.98
C GLN A 217 -13.34 -6.07 13.70
N ILE A 218 -13.50 -7.31 13.22
CA ILE A 218 -14.35 -8.32 13.88
C ILE A 218 -13.84 -8.65 15.29
N ILE A 219 -12.54 -8.96 15.42
CA ILE A 219 -11.93 -9.33 16.70
C ILE A 219 -11.92 -8.13 17.66
N GLY A 220 -11.45 -6.97 17.19
CA GLY A 220 -11.33 -5.76 17.99
C GLY A 220 -12.68 -5.25 18.49
N ALA A 221 -13.70 -5.20 17.62
CA ALA A 221 -15.00 -4.68 18.01
C ALA A 221 -15.83 -5.70 18.81
N GLY A 222 -15.87 -6.95 18.37
CA GLY A 222 -16.74 -7.95 18.99
C GLY A 222 -16.08 -8.73 20.11
N ALA A 223 -14.89 -9.29 19.89
CA ALA A 223 -14.25 -10.14 20.90
C ALA A 223 -13.65 -9.31 22.05
N ILE A 224 -13.06 -8.15 21.76
CA ILE A 224 -12.41 -7.32 22.77
C ILE A 224 -13.37 -6.24 23.28
N SER A 225 -13.76 -5.32 22.41
CA SER A 225 -14.47 -4.09 22.81
C SER A 225 -15.84 -4.34 23.43
N TYR A 226 -16.69 -5.16 22.79
CA TYR A 226 -18.01 -5.48 23.32
C TYR A 226 -17.95 -6.18 24.70
N ASN A 227 -17.07 -7.17 24.86
CA ASN A 227 -16.95 -7.90 26.12
C ASN A 227 -16.41 -7.02 27.26
N LEU A 228 -15.51 -6.08 26.96
CA LEU A 228 -15.04 -5.10 27.94
C LEU A 228 -16.16 -4.15 28.36
N PHE A 229 -16.98 -3.70 27.41
CA PHE A 229 -18.08 -2.79 27.69
C PHE A 229 -19.20 -3.45 28.51
N VAL A 230 -19.62 -4.67 28.16
CA VAL A 230 -20.70 -5.37 28.88
C VAL A 230 -20.31 -5.72 30.32
N ASN A 231 -19.04 -5.99 30.57
CA ASN A 231 -18.54 -6.32 31.91
C ASN A 231 -17.87 -5.14 32.60
N ALA A 232 -18.15 -3.89 32.17
CA ALA A 232 -17.49 -2.69 32.68
C ALA A 232 -17.56 -2.60 34.22
N ASP A 233 -18.70 -2.94 34.82
CA ASP A 233 -18.92 -2.90 36.27
C ASP A 233 -18.10 -3.95 37.06
N SER A 234 -17.53 -4.95 36.37
CA SER A 234 -16.73 -6.02 37.00
C SER A 234 -15.25 -5.65 37.15
N TYR A 235 -14.80 -4.55 36.54
CA TYR A 235 -13.39 -4.16 36.52
C TYR A 235 -13.12 -2.95 37.41
N SER A 236 -11.91 -2.88 37.97
CA SER A 236 -11.45 -1.72 38.75
C SER A 236 -10.94 -0.56 37.87
N ILE A 237 -10.87 -0.76 36.55
CA ILE A 237 -10.34 0.19 35.58
C ILE A 237 -11.41 0.38 34.49
N GLU A 238 -11.58 1.62 34.05
CA GLU A 238 -12.50 1.97 32.96
C GLU A 238 -12.29 1.12 31.71
N ALA A 239 -13.39 0.67 31.10
CA ALA A 239 -13.38 -0.28 29.99
C ALA A 239 -12.56 0.21 28.79
N TRP A 240 -12.60 1.51 28.49
CA TRP A 240 -11.84 2.09 27.37
C TRP A 240 -10.32 2.11 27.63
N LYS A 241 -9.88 2.24 28.89
CA LYS A 241 -8.45 2.16 29.25
C LYS A 241 -7.95 0.73 29.13
N LEU A 242 -8.76 -0.24 29.58
CA LEU A 242 -8.47 -1.67 29.42
C LEU A 242 -8.37 -2.08 27.96
N LEU A 243 -9.20 -1.49 27.08
CA LEU A 243 -9.12 -1.74 25.64
C LEU A 243 -7.70 -1.49 25.10
N PHE A 244 -7.13 -0.30 25.37
CA PHE A 244 -5.78 0.05 24.93
C PHE A 244 -4.68 -0.81 25.56
N ILE A 245 -4.85 -1.21 26.82
CA ILE A 245 -3.88 -2.08 27.52
C ILE A 245 -3.87 -3.48 26.91
N ILE A 246 -5.05 -4.08 26.69
CA ILE A 246 -5.15 -5.44 26.15
C ILE A 246 -4.61 -5.49 24.73
N THR A 247 -5.01 -4.53 23.87
CA THR A 247 -4.51 -4.49 22.50
C THR A 247 -3.00 -4.25 22.47
N GLY A 248 -2.47 -3.35 23.31
CA GLY A 248 -1.04 -3.09 23.42
C GLY A 248 -0.22 -4.30 23.85
N VAL A 249 -0.68 -5.05 24.85
CA VAL A 249 -0.01 -6.27 25.32
C VAL A 249 0.03 -7.35 24.23
N LEU A 250 -1.08 -7.53 23.49
CA LEU A 250 -1.13 -8.49 22.39
C LEU A 250 -0.20 -8.05 21.24
N THR A 251 -0.14 -6.76 20.93
CA THR A 251 0.79 -6.19 19.94
C THR A 251 2.26 -6.40 20.36
N ILE A 252 2.60 -6.22 21.63
CA ILE A 252 3.96 -6.51 22.16
C ILE A 252 4.30 -8.00 21.98
N ALA A 253 3.40 -8.89 22.38
CA ALA A 253 3.61 -10.34 22.26
C ALA A 253 3.84 -10.74 20.80
N LEU A 254 3.04 -10.19 19.88
CA LEU A 254 3.19 -10.42 18.45
C LEU A 254 4.50 -9.86 17.90
N GLY A 255 4.94 -8.69 18.38
CA GLY A 255 6.24 -8.10 18.03
C GLY A 255 7.42 -9.03 18.37
N PHE A 256 7.39 -9.68 19.54
CA PHE A 256 8.39 -10.70 19.90
C PHE A 256 8.31 -11.94 19.02
N VAL A 257 7.10 -12.41 18.68
CA VAL A 257 6.92 -13.55 17.78
C VAL A 257 7.48 -13.24 16.39
N VAL A 258 7.21 -12.05 15.85
CA VAL A 258 7.74 -11.63 14.54
C VAL A 258 9.26 -11.52 14.58
N MET A 259 9.83 -10.99 15.66
CA MET A 259 11.29 -10.87 15.84
C MET A 259 12.02 -12.21 15.75
N VAL A 260 11.42 -13.27 16.30
CA VAL A 260 12.03 -14.62 16.35
C VAL A 260 11.67 -15.43 15.10
N HIS A 261 10.45 -15.30 14.58
CA HIS A 261 9.94 -16.20 13.56
C HIS A 261 10.24 -15.75 12.13
N ILE A 262 10.22 -14.44 11.84
CA ILE A 262 10.42 -13.92 10.47
C ILE A 262 11.92 -13.71 10.21
N PRO A 263 12.54 -14.48 9.30
CA PRO A 263 13.94 -14.28 8.94
C PRO A 263 14.11 -13.05 8.03
N ASP A 264 15.15 -12.26 8.26
CA ASP A 264 15.43 -11.03 7.48
C ASP A 264 15.80 -11.29 6.02
N THR A 265 16.35 -12.46 5.70
CA THR A 265 16.72 -12.86 4.34
C THR A 265 16.31 -14.30 4.05
N PRO A 266 15.93 -14.64 2.80
CA PRO A 266 15.61 -16.02 2.42
C PRO A 266 16.75 -17.00 2.70
N THR A 267 18.00 -16.55 2.61
CA THR A 267 19.21 -17.35 2.93
C THR A 267 19.32 -17.74 4.40
N LYS A 268 18.69 -17.00 5.31
CA LYS A 268 18.67 -17.28 6.76
C LYS A 268 17.38 -17.95 7.22
N ALA A 269 16.56 -18.41 6.29
CA ALA A 269 15.29 -19.05 6.61
C ALA A 269 15.50 -20.39 7.33
N TRP A 270 15.07 -20.48 8.59
CA TRP A 270 15.21 -21.70 9.40
C TRP A 270 14.27 -22.83 8.96
N PHE A 271 13.18 -22.50 8.27
CA PHE A 271 12.19 -23.49 7.81
C PHE A 271 12.48 -24.04 6.39
N LEU A 272 13.49 -23.50 5.68
CA LEU A 272 13.89 -23.96 4.34
C LEU A 272 15.16 -24.83 4.40
N SER A 273 15.22 -25.87 3.56
CA SER A 273 16.48 -26.61 3.33
C SER A 273 17.48 -25.77 2.52
N ASP A 274 18.75 -26.14 2.53
CA ASP A 274 19.78 -25.38 1.79
C ASP A 274 19.54 -25.38 0.27
N GLU A 275 19.03 -26.47 -0.29
CA GLU A 275 18.58 -26.54 -1.69
C GLU A 275 17.38 -25.60 -1.94
N GLU A 276 16.38 -25.60 -1.06
CA GLU A 276 15.21 -24.74 -1.19
C GLU A 276 15.59 -23.25 -1.10
N LYS A 277 16.58 -22.88 -0.28
CA LYS A 277 17.08 -21.50 -0.19
C LYS A 277 17.65 -21.03 -1.52
N THR A 278 18.47 -21.85 -2.18
CA THR A 278 19.03 -21.53 -3.50
C THR A 278 17.92 -21.36 -4.54
N LEU A 279 16.92 -22.24 -4.53
CA LEU A 279 15.77 -22.14 -5.43
C LEU A 279 14.93 -20.88 -5.17
N VAL A 280 14.78 -20.45 -3.91
CA VAL A 280 14.07 -19.20 -3.59
C VAL A 280 14.83 -17.99 -4.12
N VAL A 281 16.15 -17.95 -3.95
CA VAL A 281 16.99 -16.86 -4.48
C VAL A 281 16.86 -16.78 -6.01
N GLU A 282 16.90 -17.92 -6.70
CA GLU A 282 16.74 -17.96 -8.16
C GLU A 282 15.32 -17.56 -8.60
N ARG A 283 14.28 -17.95 -7.84
CA ARG A 283 12.90 -17.47 -8.08
C ARG A 283 12.77 -15.96 -7.98
N ILE A 284 13.49 -15.32 -7.05
CA ILE A 284 13.42 -13.87 -6.84
C ILE A 284 14.27 -13.15 -7.90
N ARG A 285 15.35 -13.78 -8.38
CA ARG A 285 16.19 -13.25 -9.47
C ARG A 285 15.37 -12.92 -10.72
N SER A 286 14.36 -13.74 -11.04
CA SER A 286 13.46 -13.50 -12.16
C SER A 286 12.62 -12.22 -12.04
N ASN A 287 12.55 -11.61 -10.85
CA ASN A 287 11.82 -10.34 -10.69
C ASN A 287 12.51 -9.16 -11.38
N GLN A 288 13.79 -9.29 -11.77
CA GLN A 288 14.62 -8.22 -12.36
C GLN A 288 14.55 -6.88 -11.60
N GLN A 289 14.12 -6.93 -10.33
CA GLN A 289 14.21 -5.82 -9.41
C GLN A 289 15.63 -5.92 -8.86
N GLY A 290 16.58 -5.35 -9.60
CA GLY A 290 17.96 -5.27 -9.16
C GLY A 290 18.03 -4.80 -7.71
N PHE A 291 19.06 -5.22 -6.99
CA PHE A 291 19.44 -4.58 -5.74
C PHE A 291 19.70 -3.11 -6.09
N GLY A 292 18.70 -2.26 -5.82
CA GLY A 292 18.44 -1.04 -6.57
C GLY A 292 19.68 -0.21 -6.85
N ASN A 293 19.76 0.31 -8.08
CA ASN A 293 20.76 1.29 -8.44
C ASN A 293 20.74 2.43 -7.42
N LYS A 294 21.76 2.51 -6.55
CA LYS A 294 21.80 3.47 -5.45
C LYS A 294 22.00 4.91 -5.93
N ASN A 295 22.24 5.10 -7.22
CA ASN A 295 22.49 6.41 -7.80
C ASN A 295 21.17 7.13 -8.07
N PHE A 296 20.97 8.25 -7.38
CA PHE A 296 19.84 9.14 -7.61
C PHE A 296 19.97 9.83 -8.98
N LYS A 297 19.03 9.57 -9.88
CA LYS A 297 18.99 10.17 -11.23
C LYS A 297 18.03 11.36 -11.25
N LYS A 298 18.59 12.57 -11.34
CA LYS A 298 17.81 13.82 -11.36
C LYS A 298 16.77 13.86 -12.50
N ASP A 299 17.10 13.30 -13.66
CA ASP A 299 16.19 13.27 -14.81
C ASP A 299 14.95 12.42 -14.53
N GLN A 300 15.13 11.25 -13.89
CA GLN A 300 14.02 10.39 -13.47
C GLN A 300 13.16 11.05 -12.37
N PHE A 301 13.78 11.80 -11.46
CA PHE A 301 13.05 12.58 -10.44
C PHE A 301 12.19 13.68 -11.06
N ILE A 302 12.76 14.48 -11.96
CA ILE A 302 12.03 15.54 -12.67
C ILE A 302 10.89 14.90 -13.49
N GLU A 303 11.15 13.78 -14.18
CA GLU A 303 10.11 13.06 -14.90
C GLU A 303 8.98 12.60 -13.95
N ALA A 304 9.30 12.06 -12.77
CA ALA A 304 8.32 11.62 -11.78
C ALA A 304 7.38 12.76 -11.35
N VAL A 305 7.94 13.92 -11.02
CA VAL A 305 7.19 15.08 -10.50
C VAL A 305 6.43 15.82 -11.61
N THR A 306 6.90 15.75 -12.86
CA THR A 306 6.22 16.37 -14.01
C THR A 306 5.22 15.43 -14.69
N ASP A 307 5.20 14.14 -14.33
CA ASP A 307 4.27 13.17 -14.91
C ASP A 307 2.85 13.36 -14.38
N ILE A 308 1.90 13.56 -15.29
CA ILE A 308 0.48 13.71 -14.96
C ILE A 308 -0.08 12.47 -14.26
N GLN A 309 0.45 11.28 -14.57
CA GLN A 309 0.07 10.02 -13.93
C GLN A 309 0.33 10.05 -12.42
N THR A 310 1.46 10.61 -11.99
CA THR A 310 1.84 10.71 -10.57
C THR A 310 0.81 11.53 -9.78
N TRP A 311 0.36 12.64 -10.37
CA TRP A 311 -0.64 13.51 -9.72
C TRP A 311 -2.04 12.90 -9.74
N PHE A 312 -2.41 12.14 -10.77
CA PHE A 312 -3.65 11.36 -10.74
C PHE A 312 -3.64 10.29 -9.65
N PHE A 313 -2.51 9.63 -9.43
CA PHE A 313 -2.35 8.71 -8.28
C PHE A 313 -2.50 9.45 -6.95
N ALA A 314 -1.84 10.60 -6.78
CA ALA A 314 -1.91 11.40 -5.57
C ALA A 314 -3.34 11.86 -5.25
N ILE A 315 -4.05 12.41 -6.25
CA ILE A 315 -5.44 12.88 -6.08
C ILE A 315 -6.37 11.71 -5.77
N PHE A 316 -6.23 10.59 -6.49
CA PHE A 316 -6.99 9.37 -6.18
C PHE A 316 -6.77 8.94 -4.73
N THR A 317 -5.52 8.90 -4.28
CA THR A 317 -5.17 8.44 -2.94
C THR A 317 -5.71 9.38 -1.86
N ILE A 318 -5.60 10.70 -2.04
CA ILE A 318 -6.21 11.67 -1.11
C ILE A 318 -7.73 11.45 -1.05
N ALA A 319 -8.39 11.41 -2.21
CA ALA A 319 -9.84 11.27 -2.30
C ALA A 319 -10.34 9.93 -1.73
N ASN A 320 -9.58 8.85 -1.87
CA ASN A 320 -9.94 7.55 -1.30
C ASN A 320 -9.70 7.48 0.22
N ASN A 321 -8.70 8.21 0.74
CA ASN A 321 -8.30 8.16 2.15
C ASN A 321 -8.98 9.18 3.06
N ILE A 322 -9.54 10.28 2.52
CA ILE A 322 -10.39 11.19 3.31
C ILE A 322 -11.57 10.42 3.94
N PRO A 323 -12.38 9.67 3.17
CA PRO A 323 -13.40 8.78 3.73
C PRO A 323 -12.83 7.75 4.69
N ASN A 324 -11.65 7.19 4.39
CA ASN A 324 -11.04 6.17 5.24
C ASN A 324 -10.74 6.70 6.64
N GLY A 325 -10.03 7.83 6.75
CA GLY A 325 -9.70 8.45 8.03
C GLY A 325 -10.92 8.91 8.82
N ALA A 326 -11.96 9.37 8.12
CA ALA A 326 -13.24 9.72 8.72
C ALA A 326 -13.94 8.50 9.35
N VAL A 327 -14.22 7.46 8.55
CA VAL A 327 -14.99 6.30 9.01
C VAL A 327 -14.21 5.51 10.07
N THR A 328 -12.90 5.35 9.93
CA THR A 328 -12.09 4.63 10.94
C THR A 328 -12.11 5.28 12.33
N ASN A 329 -12.29 6.60 12.42
CA ASN A 329 -12.41 7.29 13.71
C ASN A 329 -13.86 7.45 14.18
N PHE A 330 -14.82 7.61 13.28
CA PHE A 330 -16.20 7.96 13.64
C PHE A 330 -17.19 6.80 13.50
N SER A 331 -16.79 5.61 13.06
CA SER A 331 -17.72 4.50 12.78
C SER A 331 -18.61 4.16 13.99
N SER A 332 -18.04 4.02 15.20
CA SER A 332 -18.84 3.71 16.39
C SER A 332 -19.83 4.82 16.75
N ILE A 333 -19.43 6.08 16.59
CA ILE A 333 -20.27 7.27 16.82
C ILE A 333 -21.39 7.32 15.78
N LEU A 334 -21.09 7.05 14.51
CA LEU A 334 -22.06 7.00 13.42
C LEU A 334 -23.13 5.93 13.65
N ILE A 335 -22.73 4.73 14.07
CA ILE A 335 -23.67 3.64 14.35
C ILE A 335 -24.54 3.96 15.56
N SER A 336 -23.95 4.48 16.65
CA SER A 336 -24.73 4.90 17.82
C SER A 336 -25.72 6.03 17.46
N GLY A 337 -25.32 6.97 16.59
CA GLY A 337 -26.18 8.03 16.06
C GLY A 337 -27.35 7.52 15.20
N MET A 338 -27.30 6.28 14.70
CA MET A 338 -28.40 5.61 14.00
C MET A 338 -29.44 4.98 14.96
N GLY A 339 -29.29 5.19 16.28
CA GLY A 339 -30.25 4.71 17.29
C GLY A 339 -29.98 3.29 17.81
N TYR A 340 -28.80 2.72 17.52
CA TYR A 340 -28.34 1.50 18.17
C TYR A 340 -27.83 1.80 19.58
N SER A 341 -28.02 0.87 20.51
CA SER A 341 -27.39 0.98 21.83
C SER A 341 -25.86 0.92 21.72
N LEU A 342 -25.13 1.35 22.75
CA LEU A 342 -23.67 1.37 22.75
C LEU A 342 -23.06 -0.03 22.53
N SER A 343 -23.60 -1.04 23.23
CA SER A 343 -23.18 -2.43 23.10
C SER A 343 -23.49 -3.00 21.71
N GLU A 344 -24.69 -2.75 21.18
CA GLU A 344 -25.04 -3.13 19.81
C GLU A 344 -24.17 -2.42 18.77
N SER A 345 -23.81 -1.16 18.99
CA SER A 345 -22.98 -0.38 18.07
C SER A 345 -21.59 -1.00 17.90
N LEU A 346 -21.02 -1.56 18.98
CA LEU A 346 -19.76 -2.31 18.93
C LEU A 346 -19.92 -3.62 18.16
N LEU A 347 -21.01 -4.38 18.38
CA LEU A 347 -21.28 -5.62 17.63
C LEU A 347 -21.52 -5.38 16.14
N MET A 348 -22.19 -4.27 15.79
CA MET A 348 -22.51 -3.88 14.42
C MET A 348 -21.27 -3.50 13.58
N GLN A 349 -20.10 -3.40 14.20
CA GLN A 349 -18.83 -3.29 13.49
C GLN A 349 -18.34 -4.65 12.95
N MET A 350 -18.79 -5.80 13.51
CA MET A 350 -18.39 -7.12 13.02
C MET A 350 -18.89 -7.41 11.59
N PRO A 351 -20.17 -7.14 11.23
CA PRO A 351 -20.62 -7.26 9.84
C PRO A 351 -19.82 -6.41 8.86
N GLN A 352 -19.40 -5.20 9.26
CA GLN A 352 -18.55 -4.35 8.42
C GLN A 352 -17.20 -4.99 8.14
N GLY A 353 -16.55 -5.55 9.16
CA GLY A 353 -15.29 -6.28 9.00
C GLY A 353 -15.42 -7.53 8.13
N ALA A 354 -16.56 -8.23 8.20
CA ALA A 354 -16.85 -9.36 7.31
C ALA A 354 -17.00 -8.90 5.86
N CYS A 355 -17.73 -7.82 5.60
CA CYS A 355 -17.86 -7.22 4.27
C CYS A 355 -16.51 -6.76 3.71
N MET A 356 -15.65 -6.16 4.54
CA MET A 356 -14.29 -5.77 4.15
C MET A 356 -13.46 -7.00 3.72
N THR A 357 -13.43 -8.05 4.56
CA THR A 357 -12.61 -9.24 4.31
C THR A 357 -13.08 -9.98 3.06
N CYS A 358 -14.38 -10.30 2.99
CA CYS A 358 -14.95 -11.04 1.86
C CYS A 358 -14.93 -10.21 0.57
N GLY A 359 -15.22 -8.91 0.66
CA GLY A 359 -15.20 -8.00 -0.49
C GLY A 359 -13.81 -7.82 -1.05
N CYS A 360 -12.81 -7.58 -0.19
CA CYS A 360 -11.42 -7.40 -0.63
C CYS A 360 -10.85 -8.66 -1.28
N ILE A 361 -10.98 -9.81 -0.61
CA ILE A 361 -10.46 -11.08 -1.12
C ILE A 361 -11.24 -11.52 -2.36
N GLY A 362 -12.57 -11.39 -2.34
CA GLY A 362 -13.43 -11.78 -3.46
C GLY A 362 -13.14 -11.00 -4.74
N ILE A 363 -13.05 -9.67 -4.65
CA ILE A 363 -12.74 -8.83 -5.82
C ILE A 363 -11.28 -9.04 -6.27
N ALA A 364 -10.33 -9.19 -5.34
CA ALA A 364 -8.94 -9.50 -5.69
C ALA A 364 -8.82 -10.86 -6.41
N CYS A 365 -9.54 -11.89 -5.98
CA CYS A 365 -9.61 -13.18 -6.68
C CYS A 365 -10.19 -13.05 -8.09
N GLY A 366 -11.04 -12.06 -8.35
CA GLY A 366 -11.51 -11.74 -9.71
C GLY A 366 -10.37 -11.45 -10.71
N THR A 367 -9.22 -10.98 -10.24
CA THR A 367 -8.04 -10.78 -11.09
C THR A 367 -7.44 -12.07 -11.65
N LEU A 368 -7.77 -13.23 -11.06
CA LEU A 368 -7.43 -14.55 -11.60
C LEU A 368 -8.24 -14.89 -12.86
N LEU A 369 -9.42 -14.30 -13.03
CA LEU A 369 -10.27 -14.48 -14.20
C LEU A 369 -9.89 -13.50 -15.30
N PHE A 370 -9.77 -12.22 -14.95
CA PHE A 370 -9.43 -11.15 -15.89
C PHE A 370 -8.30 -10.27 -15.33
N PRO A 371 -7.18 -10.12 -16.05
CA PRO A 371 -6.01 -9.39 -15.55
C PRO A 371 -6.13 -7.86 -15.59
N TYR A 372 -7.35 -7.31 -15.74
CA TYR A 372 -7.62 -5.87 -15.80
C TYR A 372 -7.77 -5.29 -14.39
N ARG A 373 -6.67 -4.79 -13.82
CA ARG A 373 -6.63 -4.38 -12.40
C ARG A 373 -7.43 -3.11 -12.14
N ILE A 374 -7.47 -2.17 -13.10
CA ILE A 374 -8.26 -0.93 -12.94
C ILE A 374 -9.75 -1.24 -12.94
N PHE A 375 -10.20 -2.21 -13.73
CA PHE A 375 -11.61 -2.62 -13.76
C PHE A 375 -12.09 -3.08 -12.37
N TRP A 376 -11.33 -3.97 -11.73
CA TRP A 376 -11.67 -4.47 -10.39
C TRP A 376 -11.60 -3.37 -9.32
N GLY A 377 -10.64 -2.45 -9.43
CA GLY A 377 -10.56 -1.27 -8.58
C GLY A 377 -11.78 -0.35 -8.76
N ALA A 378 -12.17 -0.07 -10.00
CA ALA A 378 -13.34 0.74 -10.33
C ALA A 378 -14.64 0.09 -9.85
N LEU A 379 -14.76 -1.24 -9.95
CA LEU A 379 -15.90 -1.99 -9.40
C LEU A 379 -16.01 -1.82 -7.88
N GLY A 380 -14.91 -2.01 -7.15
CA GLY A 380 -14.88 -1.83 -5.69
C GLY A 380 -15.23 -0.41 -5.25
N VAL A 381 -14.69 0.61 -5.93
CA VAL A 381 -15.01 2.02 -5.66
C VAL A 381 -16.47 2.32 -6.03
N SER A 382 -17.01 1.73 -7.09
CA SER A 382 -18.43 1.91 -7.47
C SER A 382 -19.38 1.35 -6.42
N ILE A 383 -19.10 0.15 -5.88
CA ILE A 383 -19.85 -0.41 -4.75
C ILE A 383 -19.77 0.52 -3.53
N SER A 384 -18.60 1.13 -3.31
CA SER A 384 -18.40 2.07 -2.22
C SER A 384 -19.17 3.37 -2.39
N ILE A 385 -19.36 3.86 -3.62
CA ILE A 385 -20.22 5.01 -3.91
C ILE A 385 -21.66 4.69 -3.54
N ILE A 386 -22.17 3.52 -3.93
CA ILE A 386 -23.51 3.06 -3.54
C ILE A 386 -23.62 3.06 -2.00
N GLY A 387 -22.63 2.50 -1.32
CA GLY A 387 -22.56 2.50 0.14
C GLY A 387 -22.55 3.91 0.76
N SER A 388 -21.76 4.82 0.17
CA SER A 388 -21.66 6.23 0.59
C SER A 388 -22.98 6.98 0.43
N CYS A 389 -23.68 6.77 -0.69
CA CYS A 389 -24.98 7.37 -0.97
C CYS A 389 -26.04 6.83 -0.01
N MET A 390 -26.04 5.52 0.26
CA MET A 390 -26.93 4.91 1.24
C MET A 390 -26.68 5.47 2.66
N LEU A 391 -25.41 5.62 3.06
CA LEU A 391 -25.05 6.22 4.35
C LEU A 391 -25.52 7.68 4.47
N SER A 392 -25.44 8.45 3.39
CA SER A 392 -25.68 9.90 3.39
C SER A 392 -27.14 10.29 3.19
N PHE A 393 -27.87 9.57 2.34
CA PHE A 393 -29.17 10.01 1.84
C PHE A 393 -30.31 9.02 2.13
N ALA A 394 -30.03 7.81 2.61
CA ALA A 394 -31.12 6.90 2.96
C ALA A 394 -31.86 7.42 4.20
N GLY A 395 -33.19 7.51 4.11
CA GLY A 395 -34.05 7.80 5.25
C GLY A 395 -33.98 6.74 6.37
N PRO A 396 -34.11 5.43 6.07
CA PRO A 396 -34.11 4.41 7.13
C PRO A 396 -32.70 4.09 7.64
N HIS A 397 -32.52 4.09 8.97
CA HIS A 397 -31.25 3.80 9.65
C HIS A 397 -30.62 2.46 9.26
N LYS A 398 -31.44 1.42 9.03
CA LYS A 398 -30.96 0.11 8.55
C LYS A 398 -30.30 0.19 7.17
N ALA A 399 -30.79 1.06 6.29
CA ALA A 399 -30.19 1.27 4.98
C ALA A 399 -28.90 2.08 5.07
N GLN A 400 -28.82 3.05 5.99
CA GLN A 400 -27.56 3.78 6.27
C GLN A 400 -26.47 2.82 6.77
N PHE A 401 -26.83 1.90 7.66
CA PHE A 401 -25.92 0.86 8.15
C PHE A 401 -25.47 -0.10 7.04
N ALA A 402 -26.41 -0.58 6.20
CA ALA A 402 -26.05 -1.39 5.02
C ALA A 402 -25.10 -0.62 4.08
N GLY A 403 -25.28 0.69 3.95
CA GLY A 403 -24.38 1.56 3.22
C GLY A 403 -22.95 1.58 3.80
N LEU A 404 -22.83 1.66 5.13
CA LEU A 404 -21.55 1.59 5.83
C LEU A 404 -20.85 0.24 5.62
N CYS A 405 -21.59 -0.87 5.63
CA CYS A 405 -21.06 -2.21 5.31
C CYS A 405 -20.55 -2.30 3.86
N LEU A 406 -21.31 -1.78 2.90
CA LEU A 406 -20.90 -1.79 1.48
C LEU A 406 -19.69 -0.89 1.21
N TRP A 407 -19.59 0.24 1.91
CA TRP A 407 -18.44 1.14 1.80
C TRP A 407 -17.11 0.48 2.20
N ASN A 408 -17.15 -0.46 3.15
CA ASN A 408 -15.96 -1.21 3.59
C ASN A 408 -15.33 -2.12 2.51
N VAL A 409 -15.95 -2.25 1.33
CA VAL A 409 -15.36 -2.89 0.14
C VAL A 409 -14.38 -1.96 -0.60
N GLY A 410 -14.44 -0.65 -0.34
CA GLY A 410 -13.64 0.39 -1.00
C GLY A 410 -12.12 0.29 -0.93
N PRO A 411 -11.49 -0.31 0.12
CA PRO A 411 -10.05 -0.47 0.19
C PRO A 411 -9.44 -1.21 -1.02
N VAL A 412 -10.23 -2.02 -1.72
CA VAL A 412 -9.81 -2.66 -2.99
C VAL A 412 -9.28 -1.65 -4.01
N GLY A 413 -9.91 -0.47 -4.10
CA GLY A 413 -9.46 0.58 -5.01
C GLY A 413 -8.01 1.00 -4.74
N PHE A 414 -7.65 1.15 -3.46
CA PHE A 414 -6.29 1.49 -3.03
C PHE A 414 -5.29 0.35 -3.29
N ILE A 415 -5.68 -0.91 -3.01
CA ILE A 415 -4.84 -2.08 -3.29
C ILE A 415 -4.53 -2.18 -4.79
N CYS A 416 -5.53 -2.00 -5.65
CA CYS A 416 -5.36 -1.96 -7.10
C CYS A 416 -4.42 -0.84 -7.52
N LEU A 417 -4.56 0.36 -6.95
CA LEU A 417 -3.67 1.48 -7.25
C LEU A 417 -2.20 1.18 -6.88
N LEU A 418 -1.95 0.66 -5.67
CA LEU A 418 -0.58 0.29 -5.25
C LEU A 418 0.04 -0.73 -6.22
N SER A 419 -0.75 -1.71 -6.65
CA SER A 419 -0.34 -2.70 -7.66
C SER A 419 0.02 -2.07 -9.00
N ILE A 420 -0.79 -1.11 -9.46
CA ILE A 420 -0.57 -0.35 -10.70
C ILE A 420 0.69 0.50 -10.60
N ILE A 421 0.90 1.22 -9.49
CA ILE A 421 2.12 2.01 -9.29
C ILE A 421 3.35 1.11 -9.37
N ALA A 422 3.30 -0.06 -8.74
CA ALA A 422 4.39 -1.02 -8.74
C ALA A 422 4.70 -1.62 -10.12
N SER A 423 3.69 -1.83 -10.98
CA SER A 423 3.83 -2.43 -12.31
C SER A 423 4.07 -1.43 -13.43
N ASN A 424 3.47 -0.24 -13.35
CA ASN A 424 3.40 0.76 -14.43
C ASN A 424 4.35 1.95 -14.23
N THR A 425 5.21 1.91 -13.21
CA THR A 425 6.27 2.89 -12.99
C THR A 425 7.61 2.20 -13.11
N ALA A 426 8.41 2.60 -14.10
CA ALA A 426 9.76 2.08 -14.32
C ALA A 426 10.81 3.18 -14.12
N GLY A 427 12.06 2.79 -13.89
CA GLY A 427 13.13 3.66 -13.42
C GLY A 427 13.20 3.69 -11.90
N HIS A 428 14.36 3.35 -11.33
CA HIS A 428 14.54 3.23 -9.88
C HIS A 428 14.18 4.51 -9.12
N THR A 429 14.74 5.65 -9.52
CA THR A 429 14.50 6.96 -8.87
C THR A 429 13.05 7.42 -9.10
N LYS A 430 12.49 7.18 -10.29
CA LYS A 430 11.09 7.53 -10.59
C LYS A 430 10.13 6.74 -9.71
N LYS A 431 10.31 5.42 -9.60
CA LYS A 431 9.46 4.54 -8.80
C LYS A 431 9.46 4.90 -7.31
N ILE A 432 10.63 5.19 -6.74
CA ILE A 432 10.74 5.66 -5.35
C ILE A 432 10.01 7.00 -5.17
N THR A 433 10.19 7.94 -6.09
CA THR A 433 9.57 9.26 -6.02
C THR A 433 8.04 9.19 -6.11
N VAL A 434 7.50 8.40 -7.04
CA VAL A 434 6.04 8.19 -7.18
C VAL A 434 5.45 7.52 -5.94
N ASN A 435 6.13 6.51 -5.39
CA ASN A 435 5.70 5.86 -4.15
C ASN A 435 5.69 6.84 -2.97
N ALA A 436 6.72 7.69 -2.83
CA ALA A 436 6.79 8.69 -1.77
C ALA A 436 5.65 9.71 -1.88
N ILE A 437 5.37 10.24 -3.07
CA ILE A 437 4.25 11.17 -3.31
C ILE A 437 2.91 10.49 -2.97
N ASN A 438 2.73 9.23 -3.36
CA ASN A 438 1.52 8.47 -3.06
C ASN A 438 1.33 8.26 -1.54
N LEU A 439 2.41 8.04 -0.81
CA LEU A 439 2.37 7.82 0.63
C LEU A 439 2.10 9.13 1.42
N ILE A 440 2.66 10.25 0.97
CA ILE A 440 2.29 11.58 1.47
C ILE A 440 0.80 11.83 1.24
N ALA A 441 0.30 11.55 0.03
CA ALA A 441 -1.12 11.66 -0.30
C ALA A 441 -2.01 10.79 0.60
N TYR A 442 -1.56 9.57 0.93
CA TYR A 442 -2.25 8.66 1.86
C TYR A 442 -2.38 9.29 3.26
N CYS A 443 -1.28 9.82 3.79
CA CYS A 443 -1.27 10.45 5.11
C CYS A 443 -2.13 11.72 5.14
N VAL A 444 -2.01 12.58 4.11
CA VAL A 444 -2.79 13.82 4.00
C VAL A 444 -4.29 13.52 3.92
N GLY A 445 -4.71 12.53 3.13
CA GLY A 445 -6.11 12.15 3.05
C GLY A 445 -6.66 11.70 4.40
N ASN A 446 -5.95 10.80 5.08
CA ASN A 446 -6.36 10.30 6.39
C ASN A 446 -6.32 11.36 7.51
N LEU A 447 -5.42 12.34 7.40
CA LEU A 447 -5.32 13.48 8.30
C LEU A 447 -6.54 14.41 8.17
N ILE A 448 -6.99 14.67 6.93
CA ILE A 448 -8.15 15.50 6.63
C ILE A 448 -9.47 14.81 7.02
N GLY A 449 -9.56 13.49 6.88
CA GLY A 449 -10.78 12.70 7.11
C GLY A 449 -11.54 13.05 8.40
N PRO A 450 -10.94 12.90 9.60
CA PRO A 450 -11.58 13.24 10.86
C PRO A 450 -12.07 14.70 10.95
N GLN A 451 -11.38 15.63 10.31
CA GLN A 451 -11.72 17.06 10.32
C GLN A 451 -12.96 17.38 9.48
N THR A 452 -13.44 16.44 8.65
CA THR A 452 -14.72 16.60 7.94
C THR A 452 -15.93 16.38 8.84
N PHE A 453 -15.74 15.81 10.04
CA PHE A 453 -16.78 15.53 11.03
C PHE A 453 -16.80 16.63 12.08
N ILE A 454 -17.53 17.70 11.77
CA ILE A 454 -17.62 18.90 12.61
C ILE A 454 -18.64 18.67 13.73
N GLU A 455 -18.28 19.02 14.97
CA GLU A 455 -19.14 18.81 16.14
C GLU A 455 -20.50 19.51 16.02
N ALA A 456 -20.54 20.71 15.41
CA ALA A 456 -21.78 21.47 15.19
C ALA A 456 -22.82 20.74 14.31
N GLN A 457 -22.43 19.68 13.60
CA GLN A 457 -23.31 18.85 12.78
C GLN A 457 -23.65 17.50 13.43
N ALA A 458 -23.17 17.24 14.65
CA ALA A 458 -23.49 16.04 15.40
C ALA A 458 -25.00 15.99 15.74
N PRO A 459 -25.60 14.79 15.86
CA PRO A 459 -25.03 13.45 15.59
C PRO A 459 -25.12 13.03 14.11
N GLY A 460 -25.77 13.84 13.26
CA GLY A 460 -26.06 13.47 11.87
C GLY A 460 -24.87 13.53 10.92
N TYR A 461 -23.91 14.43 11.21
CA TYR A 461 -22.69 14.69 10.43
C TYR A 461 -22.93 14.82 8.92
N ALA A 462 -23.93 15.60 8.52
CA ALA A 462 -24.35 15.72 7.12
C ALA A 462 -23.20 16.16 6.19
N GLY A 463 -22.37 17.12 6.63
CA GLY A 463 -21.21 17.59 5.86
C GLY A 463 -20.16 16.49 5.68
N GLY A 464 -19.82 15.76 6.74
CA GLY A 464 -18.88 14.63 6.68
C GLY A 464 -19.38 13.50 5.76
N LYS A 465 -20.67 13.17 5.84
CA LYS A 465 -21.32 12.18 4.95
C LYS A 465 -21.27 12.60 3.48
N ILE A 466 -21.59 13.86 3.18
CA ILE A 466 -21.48 14.41 1.81
C ILE A 466 -20.02 14.39 1.34
N ALA A 467 -19.06 14.76 2.20
CA ALA A 467 -17.65 14.70 1.87
C ALA A 467 -17.21 13.28 1.48
N ILE A 468 -17.71 12.25 2.17
CA ILE A 468 -17.47 10.83 1.81
C ILE A 468 -17.95 10.53 0.39
N VAL A 469 -19.17 10.94 0.03
CA VAL A 469 -19.72 10.72 -1.32
C VAL A 469 -18.90 11.43 -2.39
N VAL A 470 -18.62 12.72 -2.20
CA VAL A 470 -17.87 13.53 -3.17
C VAL A 470 -16.46 12.99 -3.37
N CYS A 471 -15.76 12.66 -2.29
CA CYS A 471 -14.40 12.12 -2.39
C CYS A 471 -14.38 10.75 -3.07
N THR A 472 -15.35 9.88 -2.79
CA THR A 472 -15.43 8.56 -3.45
C THR A 472 -15.77 8.69 -4.95
N LEU A 473 -16.60 9.66 -5.34
CA LEU A 473 -16.85 9.99 -6.75
C LEU A 473 -15.58 10.51 -7.46
N VAL A 474 -14.84 11.42 -6.82
CA VAL A 474 -13.57 11.92 -7.34
C VAL A 474 -12.57 10.77 -7.53
N ALA A 475 -12.49 9.85 -6.56
CA ALA A 475 -11.65 8.66 -6.67
C ALA A 475 -12.04 7.79 -7.88
N LEU A 476 -13.33 7.55 -8.12
CA LEU A 476 -13.78 6.81 -9.31
C LEU A 476 -13.39 7.54 -10.61
N CYS A 477 -13.63 8.85 -10.69
CA CYS A 477 -13.24 9.65 -11.85
C CYS A 477 -11.73 9.58 -12.11
N MET A 478 -10.90 9.64 -11.07
CA MET A 478 -9.44 9.52 -11.22
C MET A 478 -9.01 8.14 -11.73
N LEU A 479 -9.67 7.04 -11.35
CA LEU A 479 -9.39 5.72 -11.93
C LEU A 479 -9.65 5.68 -13.44
N PHE A 480 -10.75 6.31 -13.89
CA PHE A 480 -11.02 6.44 -15.32
C PHE A 480 -9.98 7.32 -16.04
N CYS A 481 -9.54 8.41 -15.41
CA CYS A 481 -8.46 9.24 -15.95
C CYS A 481 -7.14 8.45 -16.08
N ILE A 482 -6.78 7.66 -15.07
CA ILE A 482 -5.59 6.79 -15.08
C ILE A 482 -5.69 5.76 -16.21
N TRP A 483 -6.85 5.08 -16.32
CA TRP A 483 -7.10 4.14 -17.41
C TRP A 483 -6.96 4.80 -18.78
N PHE A 484 -7.54 5.99 -18.97
CA PHE A 484 -7.44 6.73 -20.23
C PHE A 484 -6.00 7.10 -20.59
N VAL A 485 -5.20 7.52 -19.59
CA VAL A 485 -3.77 7.80 -19.79
C VAL A 485 -3.03 6.55 -20.25
N PHE A 486 -3.24 5.41 -19.61
CA PHE A 486 -2.59 4.15 -20.00
C PHE A 486 -3.03 3.65 -21.35
N TRP A 487 -4.33 3.71 -21.64
CA TRP A 487 -4.87 3.37 -22.95
C TRP A 487 -4.29 4.26 -24.04
N SER A 488 -4.21 5.58 -23.81
CA SER A 488 -3.61 6.53 -24.76
C SER A 488 -2.12 6.25 -24.98
N ARG A 489 -1.37 5.94 -23.92
CA ARG A 489 0.06 5.59 -24.01
C ARG A 489 0.28 4.28 -24.75
N ASN A 490 -0.50 3.24 -24.45
CA ASN A 490 -0.44 1.96 -25.16
C ASN A 490 -0.77 2.12 -26.65
N LYS A 491 -1.81 2.90 -26.98
CA LYS A 491 -2.18 3.20 -28.38
C LYS A 491 -1.08 3.94 -29.16
N LYS A 492 -0.36 4.86 -28.50
CA LYS A 492 0.80 5.55 -29.11
C LYS A 492 1.97 4.61 -29.35
N LEU A 493 2.18 3.63 -28.47
CA LEU A 493 3.20 2.59 -28.65
C LEU A 493 2.83 1.64 -29.80
N ASP A 494 1.55 1.26 -29.93
CA ASP A 494 1.05 0.45 -31.06
C ASP A 494 1.24 1.15 -32.41
N ALA A 495 1.04 2.48 -32.45
CA ALA A 495 1.24 3.27 -33.66
C ALA A 495 2.73 3.40 -34.06
N ASN A 496 3.65 3.28 -33.09
CA ASN A 496 5.09 3.35 -33.29
C ASN A 496 5.69 1.95 -33.27
N LEU A 497 5.28 1.06 -34.20
CA LEU A 497 5.80 -0.30 -34.40
C LEU A 497 7.35 -0.33 -34.46
N THR A 498 8.00 -0.38 -33.30
CA THR A 498 9.44 -0.61 -33.17
C THR A 498 9.70 -2.11 -33.16
N THR A 499 10.68 -2.54 -33.95
CA THR A 499 11.39 -3.81 -33.73
C THR A 499 11.74 -3.93 -32.26
N LYS A 500 11.45 -5.08 -31.62
CA LYS A 500 11.83 -5.34 -30.24
C LYS A 500 13.34 -5.15 -30.14
N VAL A 501 13.77 -4.07 -29.48
CA VAL A 501 15.18 -3.87 -29.19
C VAL A 501 15.51 -4.79 -28.01
N GLU A 502 16.32 -5.81 -28.28
CA GLU A 502 16.78 -6.78 -27.27
C GLU A 502 17.76 -6.10 -26.28
N ASN A 503 17.90 -6.67 -25.07
CA ASN A 503 18.82 -6.20 -24.01
C ASN A 503 18.52 -4.83 -23.36
N LEU A 504 17.32 -4.27 -23.52
CA LEU A 504 16.89 -3.04 -22.82
C LEU A 504 16.48 -3.25 -21.36
N GLU A 505 16.34 -4.48 -20.90
CA GLU A 505 15.85 -4.83 -19.56
C GLU A 505 16.79 -4.35 -18.44
N PHE A 506 18.07 -4.12 -18.76
CA PHE A 506 19.10 -3.70 -17.81
C PHE A 506 19.50 -2.23 -17.95
N ALA A 507 19.00 -1.53 -18.96
CA ALA A 507 19.08 -0.08 -19.02
C ALA A 507 17.96 0.45 -18.12
N ASP A 508 18.28 0.95 -16.92
CA ASP A 508 17.36 1.56 -15.95
C ASP A 508 16.65 2.81 -16.56
N LEU A 509 15.77 2.55 -17.51
CA LEU A 509 14.99 3.47 -18.32
C LEU A 509 13.61 3.63 -17.69
N THR A 510 13.07 4.84 -17.76
CA THR A 510 11.71 5.09 -17.28
C THR A 510 10.65 4.49 -18.21
N ASP A 511 9.41 4.41 -17.74
CA ASP A 511 8.24 3.95 -18.50
C ASP A 511 7.91 4.82 -19.72
N LYS A 512 8.49 6.03 -19.82
CA LYS A 512 8.39 6.90 -21.01
C LYS A 512 9.57 6.75 -21.97
N GLN A 513 10.71 6.30 -21.45
CA GLN A 513 11.94 6.12 -22.21
C GLN A 513 12.00 4.76 -22.86
N ASN A 514 11.50 3.72 -22.19
CA ASN A 514 11.55 2.34 -22.68
C ASN A 514 10.50 2.10 -23.80
N PRO A 515 10.93 1.82 -25.05
CA PRO A 515 10.04 1.54 -26.18
C PRO A 515 9.26 0.23 -26.07
N ASN A 516 9.76 -0.73 -25.30
CA ASN A 516 9.12 -2.03 -25.11
C ASN A 516 8.12 -2.04 -23.93
N PHE A 517 8.06 -0.96 -23.13
CA PHE A 517 7.25 -0.93 -21.91
C PHE A 517 5.76 -0.78 -22.22
N ARG A 518 4.95 -1.74 -21.75
CA ARG A 518 3.48 -1.72 -21.87
C ARG A 518 2.83 -1.48 -20.52
N TYR A 519 1.89 -0.55 -20.48
CA TYR A 519 1.13 -0.24 -19.26
C TYR A 519 0.05 -1.30 -19.04
N ALA A 520 0.01 -1.90 -17.85
CA ALA A 520 -1.10 -2.77 -17.46
C ALA A 520 -2.37 -1.93 -17.26
N LEU A 521 -3.49 -2.40 -17.81
CA LEU A 521 -4.81 -1.75 -17.73
C LEU A 521 -5.65 -2.24 -16.55
#